data_AF-U9T0K6-F1
#
_entry.id   AF-U9T0K6-F1
#
_cell.length_a   1.000
_cell.length_b   1.000
_cell.length_c   1.000
_cell.angle_alpha   90.00
_cell.angle_beta   90.00
_cell.angle_gamma   90.00
#
_symmetry.space_group_name_H-M   'P 1'
#
loop_
_entity.id
_entity.type
_entity.pdbx_description
1 polymer ?
#
loop_
_entity_poly.entity_id
_entity_poly.type
_entity_poly.pdbx_seq_one_letter_code
_entity_poly.pdbx_strand_id
1 'polypeptide(L)'
;MSRIFILAFVLFATLFAVNAAPLALEKRDIRIQPCPGLPPGVVGLNVTVTPDPVPGTEETFDIKGTTKKDIVTGDFLSIAFIDDVTEQSIGDPLYLRDLKFF
;
A
#
# COMPACT_ATOMS: atom_id res chain seq x y z
N MET A 1 -33.23 40.52 -17.53
CA MET A 1 -31.84 40.56 -17.05
C MET A 1 -31.58 39.72 -15.79
N SER A 2 -32.41 39.74 -14.72
CA SER A 2 -32.06 39.10 -13.42
C SER A 2 -31.87 37.58 -13.44
N ARG A 3 -32.60 36.84 -14.29
CA ARG A 3 -32.49 35.36 -14.37
C ARG A 3 -31.12 34.86 -14.85
N ILE A 4 -30.47 35.60 -15.74
CA ILE A 4 -29.14 35.24 -16.28
C ILE A 4 -28.07 35.37 -15.20
N PHE A 5 -28.17 36.41 -14.35
CA PHE A 5 -27.24 36.62 -13.24
C PHE A 5 -27.36 35.52 -12.17
N ILE A 6 -28.57 35.05 -11.88
CA ILE A 6 -28.79 33.93 -10.95
C ILE A 6 -28.18 32.64 -11.49
N LEU A 7 -28.39 32.35 -12.79
CA LEU A 7 -27.80 31.18 -13.43
C LEU A 7 -26.28 31.23 -13.43
N ALA A 8 -25.68 32.39 -13.74
CA ALA A 8 -24.24 32.56 -13.70
C ALA A 8 -23.67 32.36 -12.29
N PHE A 9 -24.36 32.85 -11.26
CA PHE A 9 -23.92 32.69 -9.87
C PHE A 9 -23.99 31.23 -9.39
N VAL A 10 -25.05 30.51 -9.75
CA VAL A 10 -25.18 29.07 -9.46
C VAL A 10 -24.11 28.27 -10.21
N LEU A 11 -23.83 28.61 -11.47
CA LEU A 11 -22.77 27.97 -12.26
C LEU A 11 -21.39 28.20 -11.63
N PHE A 12 -21.13 29.43 -11.18
CA PHE A 12 -19.87 29.78 -10.52
C PHE A 12 -19.73 29.05 -9.17
N ALA A 13 -20.77 29.03 -8.34
CA ALA A 13 -20.75 28.33 -7.05
C ALA A 13 -20.53 26.81 -7.21
N THR A 14 -21.13 26.21 -8.24
CA THR A 14 -20.94 24.77 -8.53
C THR A 14 -19.54 24.46 -9.06
N LEU A 15 -18.98 25.30 -9.93
CA LEU A 15 -17.59 25.16 -10.38
C LEU A 15 -16.58 25.31 -9.23
N PHE A 16 -16.81 26.24 -8.31
CA PHE A 16 -15.99 26.38 -7.10
C PHE A 16 -16.11 25.18 -6.17
N ALA A 17 -17.31 24.61 -5.99
CA ALA A 17 -17.51 23.41 -5.19
C ALA A 17 -16.81 22.18 -5.78
N VAL A 18 -16.72 22.06 -7.10
CA VAL A 18 -16.00 20.96 -7.77
C VAL A 18 -14.48 21.17 -7.72
N ASN A 19 -14.01 22.42 -7.81
CA ASN A 19 -12.58 22.75 -7.69
C ASN A 19 -12.05 22.73 -6.24
N ALA A 20 -12.93 22.97 -5.26
CA ALA A 20 -12.61 22.96 -3.83
C ALA A 20 -13.03 21.65 -3.13
N ALA A 21 -13.65 20.71 -3.85
CA ALA A 21 -13.78 19.34 -3.37
C ALA A 21 -12.34 18.86 -3.13
N PRO A 22 -11.95 18.60 -1.87
CA PRO A 22 -10.61 18.13 -1.61
C PRO A 22 -10.46 16.85 -2.44
N LEU A 23 -9.28 16.67 -3.03
CA LEU A 23 -8.83 15.43 -3.68
C LEU A 23 -8.76 14.24 -2.67
N ALA A 24 -9.64 14.20 -1.67
CA ALA A 24 -9.88 13.16 -0.70
C ALA A 24 -10.32 11.82 -1.33
N LEU A 25 -10.39 11.74 -2.66
CA LEU A 25 -10.61 10.52 -3.42
C LEU A 25 -9.33 9.73 -3.75
N GLU A 26 -8.15 10.22 -3.38
CA GLU A 26 -6.94 9.38 -3.29
C GLU A 26 -6.80 8.84 -1.86
N LYS A 27 -7.83 8.19 -1.32
CA LYS A 27 -7.59 7.26 -0.23
C LYS A 27 -6.83 6.09 -0.86
N ARG A 28 -5.50 6.16 -0.81
CA ARG A 28 -4.62 5.10 -1.30
C ARG A 28 -4.85 3.87 -0.43
N ASP A 29 -5.77 3.03 -0.88
CA ASP A 29 -5.98 1.71 -0.30
C ASP A 29 -4.76 0.86 -0.68
N ILE A 30 -3.97 0.47 0.32
CA ILE A 30 -2.80 -0.38 0.08
C ILE A 30 -3.31 -1.77 -0.26
N ARG A 31 -3.02 -2.22 -1.48
CA ARG A 31 -3.34 -3.58 -1.90
C ARG A 31 -2.13 -4.46 -1.72
N ILE A 32 -2.26 -5.43 -0.82
CA ILE A 32 -1.26 -6.47 -0.61
C ILE A 32 -1.74 -7.72 -1.34
N GLN A 33 -0.96 -8.13 -2.32
CA GLN A 33 -1.26 -9.27 -3.17
C GLN A 33 -0.04 -10.19 -3.27
N PRO A 34 -0.26 -11.49 -3.53
CA PRO A 34 0.84 -12.40 -3.81
C PRO A 34 1.65 -11.93 -5.01
N CYS A 35 2.97 -12.12 -4.97
CA CYS A 35 3.81 -11.85 -6.13
C CYS A 35 3.40 -12.74 -7.31
N PRO A 36 3.43 -12.21 -8.55
CA PRO A 36 3.24 -13.03 -9.74
C PRO A 36 4.35 -14.08 -9.86
N GLY A 37 4.04 -15.24 -10.44
CA GLY A 37 5.05 -16.29 -10.70
C GLY A 37 5.49 -17.11 -9.49
N LEU A 38 4.80 -17.00 -8.34
CA LEU A 38 5.11 -17.81 -7.16
C LEU A 38 4.98 -19.32 -7.46
N PRO A 39 5.93 -20.16 -7.00
CA PRO A 39 5.83 -21.60 -7.13
C PRO A 39 4.53 -22.16 -6.54
N PRO A 40 3.99 -23.26 -7.10
CA PRO A 40 2.82 -23.90 -6.55
C PRO A 40 3.09 -24.35 -5.11
N GLY A 41 2.28 -23.85 -4.18
CA GLY A 41 2.35 -24.24 -2.77
C GLY A 41 2.94 -23.20 -1.82
N VAL A 42 3.42 -22.05 -2.31
CA VAL A 42 3.75 -20.91 -1.46
C VAL A 42 2.49 -20.37 -0.81
N VAL A 43 2.53 -20.15 0.51
CA VAL A 43 1.44 -19.55 1.27
C VAL A 43 1.63 -18.04 1.28
N GLY A 44 0.57 -17.30 0.98
CA GLY A 44 0.59 -15.83 1.10
C GLY A 44 0.73 -15.41 2.56
N LEU A 45 1.59 -14.42 2.81
CA LEU A 45 1.64 -13.74 4.09
C LEU A 45 0.55 -12.66 4.12
N ASN A 46 -0.17 -12.57 5.23
CA ASN A 46 -1.05 -11.45 5.51
C ASN A 46 -0.20 -10.30 6.06
N VAL A 47 -0.25 -9.15 5.43
CA VAL A 47 0.50 -7.97 5.85
C VAL A 47 -0.50 -6.86 6.09
N THR A 48 -0.30 -6.11 7.17
CA THR A 48 -1.09 -4.91 7.47
C THR A 48 -0.14 -3.77 7.75
N VAL A 49 -0.39 -2.61 7.14
CA VAL A 49 0.41 -1.39 7.32
C VAL A 49 -0.36 -0.43 8.20
N THR A 50 0.32 0.21 9.15
CA THR A 50 -0.29 1.21 10.03
C THR A 50 0.73 2.30 10.38
N PRO A 51 0.40 3.60 10.22
CA PRO A 51 -0.81 4.16 9.59
C PRO A 51 -0.83 3.94 8.06
N ASP A 52 -1.89 4.39 7.39
CA ASP A 52 -1.87 4.50 5.92
C ASP A 52 -0.66 5.34 5.51
N PRO A 53 0.09 4.94 4.47
CA PRO A 53 1.40 5.47 4.18
C PRO A 53 1.33 6.94 3.79
N VAL A 54 2.03 7.77 4.56
CA VAL A 54 2.18 9.20 4.30
C VAL A 54 3.66 9.46 4.01
N PRO A 55 3.99 10.16 2.89
CA PRO A 55 5.39 10.44 2.57
C PRO A 55 6.12 11.12 3.73
N GLY A 56 7.24 10.53 4.14
CA GLY A 56 8.10 11.06 5.20
C GLY A 56 7.68 10.73 6.63
N THR A 57 6.64 9.90 6.83
CA THR A 57 6.29 9.37 8.16
C THR A 57 6.79 7.94 8.33
N GLU A 58 7.05 7.56 9.57
CA GLU A 58 7.33 6.16 9.91
C GLU A 58 6.05 5.32 9.84
N GLU A 59 6.19 4.11 9.33
CA GLU A 59 5.11 3.15 9.11
C GLU A 59 5.46 1.82 9.75
N THR A 60 4.47 1.12 10.29
CA THR A 60 4.62 -0.20 10.88
C THR A 60 3.98 -1.25 9.99
N PHE A 61 4.73 -2.32 9.69
CA PHE A 61 4.26 -3.48 8.95
C PHE A 61 4.10 -4.66 9.91
N ASP A 62 2.88 -5.13 10.06
CA ASP A 62 2.55 -6.31 10.87
C ASP A 62 2.33 -7.49 9.91
N ILE A 63 3.22 -8.48 9.95
CA ILE A 63 3.30 -9.59 8.98
C ILE A 63 2.95 -10.89 9.70
N LYS A 64 1.89 -11.56 9.25
CA LYS A 64 1.37 -12.80 9.82
C LYS A 64 1.18 -13.85 8.73
N GLY A 65 1.52 -15.09 9.03
CA GLY A 65 1.33 -16.18 8.10
C GLY A 65 1.49 -17.53 8.77
N THR A 66 1.03 -18.57 8.09
CA THR A 66 1.22 -19.95 8.52
C THR A 66 2.09 -20.66 7.50
N THR A 67 3.24 -21.13 7.95
CA THR A 67 4.13 -21.95 7.11
C THR A 67 3.58 -23.38 7.02
N LYS A 68 3.76 -24.03 5.87
CA LYS A 68 3.39 -25.45 5.70
C LYS A 68 4.42 -26.40 6.29
N LYS A 69 5.61 -25.90 6.56
CA LYS A 69 6.75 -26.63 7.12
C LYS A 69 7.24 -25.87 8.34
N ASP A 70 7.87 -26.60 9.23
CA ASP A 70 8.55 -26.01 10.37
C ASP A 70 9.68 -25.11 9.89
N ILE A 71 9.83 -23.96 10.53
CA ILE A 71 10.95 -23.05 10.32
C ILE A 71 12.14 -23.64 11.07
N VAL A 72 13.22 -23.94 10.34
CA VAL A 72 14.43 -24.56 10.89
C VAL A 72 15.61 -23.58 10.87
N THR A 73 16.68 -23.92 11.60
CA THR A 73 17.90 -23.13 11.59
C THR A 73 18.44 -22.97 10.17
N GLY A 74 18.71 -21.72 9.77
CA GLY A 74 19.14 -21.36 8.42
C GLY A 74 18.03 -20.78 7.54
N ASP A 75 16.76 -20.93 7.92
CA ASP A 75 15.66 -20.23 7.25
C ASP A 75 15.71 -18.73 7.56
N PHE A 76 15.27 -17.92 6.60
CA PHE A 76 15.27 -16.46 6.70
C PHE A 76 13.99 -15.86 6.09
N LEU A 77 13.63 -14.68 6.59
CA LEU A 77 12.62 -13.80 5.98
C LEU A 77 13.34 -12.63 5.32
N SER A 78 13.02 -12.38 4.06
CA SER A 78 13.48 -11.19 3.33
C SER A 78 12.31 -10.27 3.02
N ILE A 79 12.49 -8.98 3.27
CA ILE A 79 11.52 -7.94 2.97
C ILE A 79 12.23 -6.92 2.07
N ALA A 80 11.68 -6.67 0.90
CA ALA A 80 12.22 -5.74 -0.08
C ALA A 80 11.10 -4.92 -0.71
N PHE A 81 11.41 -3.68 -1.07
CA PHE A 81 10.62 -2.94 -2.04
C PHE A 81 11.10 -3.33 -3.43
N ILE A 82 10.17 -3.72 -4.31
CA ILE A 82 10.49 -4.15 -5.68
C ILE A 82 9.81 -3.20 -6.66
N ASP A 83 10.56 -2.73 -7.64
CA ASP A 83 10.02 -2.01 -8.79
C ASP A 83 9.34 -3.03 -9.73
N ASP A 84 8.06 -2.80 -10.02
CA ASP A 84 7.22 -3.73 -10.76
C ASP A 84 7.55 -3.83 -12.25
N VAL A 85 8.29 -2.86 -12.81
CA VAL A 85 8.70 -2.83 -14.21
C VAL A 85 10.06 -3.50 -14.41
N THR A 86 11.01 -3.18 -13.55
CA THR A 86 12.40 -3.66 -13.65
C THR A 86 12.63 -4.96 -12.87
N GLU A 87 11.69 -5.34 -12.00
CA GLU A 87 11.77 -6.46 -11.06
C GLU A 87 12.99 -6.38 -10.13
N GLN A 88 13.55 -5.18 -9.94
CA GLN A 88 14.72 -4.94 -9.09
C GLN A 88 14.32 -4.40 -7.72
N SER A 89 15.16 -4.66 -6.73
CA SER A 89 14.97 -4.09 -5.40
C SER A 89 15.24 -2.59 -5.39
N ILE A 90 14.30 -1.84 -4.85
CA ILE A 90 14.44 -0.43 -4.54
C ILE A 90 15.13 -0.34 -3.17
N GLY A 91 16.42 -0.02 -3.19
CA GLY A 91 17.26 0.01 -1.98
C GLY A 91 17.63 -1.38 -1.46
N ASP A 92 18.13 -1.41 -0.23
CA ASP A 92 18.64 -2.64 0.40
C ASP A 92 17.50 -3.44 1.05
N PRO A 93 17.37 -4.75 0.73
CA PRO A 93 16.39 -5.61 1.40
C PRO A 93 16.75 -5.83 2.87
N LEU A 94 15.73 -5.93 3.72
CA LEU A 94 15.87 -6.40 5.08
C LEU A 94 15.94 -7.93 5.11
N TYR A 95 16.93 -8.49 5.79
CA TYR A 95 17.08 -9.93 5.99
C TYR A 95 17.03 -10.28 7.49
N LEU A 96 16.01 -11.01 7.89
CA LEU A 96 15.87 -11.56 9.23
C LEU A 96 16.24 -13.04 9.20
N ARG A 97 17.35 -13.39 9.86
CA ARG A 97 17.80 -14.78 10.05
C ARG A 97 17.35 -15.31 11.40
N ASP A 98 17.24 -16.62 11.51
CA ASP A 98 16.97 -17.33 12.77
C ASP A 98 15.68 -16.83 13.46
N LEU A 99 14.58 -16.77 12.69
CA LEU A 99 13.26 -16.36 13.17
C LEU A 99 12.80 -17.22 14.35
N LYS A 100 13.09 -16.75 15.57
CA LYS A 100 12.49 -17.27 16.80
C LYS A 100 11.16 -16.56 17.03
N PHE A 101 10.09 -17.18 16.57
CA PHE A 101 8.75 -16.86 17.07
C PHE A 101 8.64 -17.46 18.48
N PHE A 102 8.50 -16.61 19.48
CA PHE A 102 8.32 -17.02 20.88
C PHE A 102 7.01 -17.77 21.09
#